data_AF-A0A6V7L483-F1
#
_entry.id   AF-A0A6V7L483-F1
#
_cell.length_a   1.000
_cell.length_b   1.000
_cell.length_c   1.000
_cell.angle_alpha   90.00
_cell.angle_beta   90.00
_cell.angle_gamma   90.00
#
_symmetry.space_group_name_H-M   'P 1'
#
loop_
_entity.id
_entity.type
_entity.pdbx_description
1 polymer ?
#
loop_
_entity_poly.entity_id
_entity_poly.type
_entity_poly.pdbx_seq_one_letter_code
_entity_poly.pdbx_strand_id
1 'polypeptide(L)'
;VKAQGGGTILDLGVYTIQFAQFIFNGEKPLSIKAGGFLNNDGVDESMSATLLYSNNRTATIMTHSLVNLPNEAVVIGTKGTIRIPTFWAPIKVELPSGTIEEPLPQAPHQFNFVNSAGLRFEAMEARECIKS
;
A
#
# COMPACT_ATOMS: atom_id res chain seq x y z
N VAL A 1 -5.78 -19.46 11.49
CA VAL A 1 -5.92 -18.16 10.82
C VAL A 1 -5.91 -17.00 11.82
N LYS A 2 -6.92 -16.84 12.68
CA LYS A 2 -6.97 -15.74 13.67
C LYS A 2 -5.76 -15.63 14.59
N ALA A 3 -5.31 -16.76 15.17
CA ALA A 3 -4.13 -16.78 16.04
C ALA A 3 -2.79 -16.53 15.30
N GLN A 4 -2.79 -16.57 13.96
CA GLN A 4 -1.61 -16.29 13.12
C GLN A 4 -1.61 -14.84 12.60
N GLY A 5 -2.58 -14.01 13.00
CA GLY A 5 -2.73 -12.65 12.48
C GLY A 5 -3.29 -12.59 11.05
N GLY A 6 -4.01 -13.63 10.60
CA GLY A 6 -4.64 -13.59 9.28
C GLY A 6 -5.80 -12.59 9.23
N GLY A 7 -6.07 -12.06 8.05
CA GLY A 7 -7.11 -11.06 7.82
C GLY A 7 -6.62 -9.97 6.89
N THR A 8 -7.52 -9.38 6.10
CA THR A 8 -7.15 -8.42 5.06
C THR A 8 -6.45 -7.17 5.58
N ILE A 9 -6.70 -6.75 6.82
CA ILE A 9 -6.06 -5.57 7.41
C ILE A 9 -4.56 -5.82 7.61
N LEU A 10 -4.17 -6.98 8.13
CA LEU A 10 -2.76 -7.31 8.34
C LEU A 10 -2.08 -7.77 7.04
N ASP A 11 -2.79 -8.50 6.18
CA ASP A 11 -2.23 -9.04 4.94
C ASP A 11 -2.10 -7.96 3.84
N LEU A 12 -3.06 -7.03 3.74
CA LEU A 12 -3.16 -6.03 2.66
C LEU A 12 -3.19 -4.59 3.19
N GLY A 13 -3.86 -4.36 4.31
CA GLY A 13 -4.09 -3.03 4.88
C GLY A 13 -2.81 -2.33 5.31
N VAL A 14 -1.78 -3.08 5.70
CA VAL A 14 -0.44 -2.55 6.01
C VAL A 14 0.15 -1.72 4.87
N TYR A 15 -0.05 -2.12 3.61
CA TYR A 15 0.41 -1.36 2.45
C TYR A 15 -0.39 -0.07 2.28
N THR A 16 -1.71 -0.11 2.48
CA THR A 16 -2.56 1.09 2.38
C THR A 16 -2.21 2.12 3.46
N ILE A 17 -1.95 1.65 4.68
CA ILE A 17 -1.60 2.49 5.83
C ILE A 17 -0.20 3.08 5.66
N GLN A 18 0.79 2.27 5.26
CA GLN A 18 2.13 2.79 5.01
C GLN A 18 2.08 3.86 3.92
N PHE A 19 1.33 3.63 2.83
CA PHE A 19 1.29 4.57 1.72
C PHE A 19 0.70 5.92 2.16
N ALA A 20 -0.37 5.91 2.96
CA ALA A 20 -0.92 7.13 3.54
C ALA A 20 0.10 7.84 4.46
N GLN A 21 0.85 7.08 5.28
CA GLN A 21 1.92 7.65 6.10
C GLN A 21 3.02 8.26 5.25
N PHE A 22 3.46 7.60 4.18
CA PHE A 22 4.47 8.12 3.25
C PHE A 22 4.03 9.45 2.63
N ILE A 23 2.82 9.51 2.07
CA ILE A 23 2.28 10.71 1.42
C ILE A 23 2.12 11.87 2.39
N PHE A 24 1.74 11.60 3.64
CA PHE A 24 1.59 12.62 4.67
C PHE A 24 2.80 12.72 5.61
N ASN A 25 3.97 12.23 5.18
CA ASN A 25 5.25 12.37 5.88
C ASN A 25 5.20 11.95 7.36
N GLY A 26 4.58 10.81 7.64
CA GLY A 26 4.45 10.25 8.98
C GLY A 26 3.49 11.00 9.91
N GLU A 27 2.72 11.97 9.41
CA GLU A 27 1.72 12.67 10.21
C GLU A 27 0.71 11.68 10.81
N LYS A 28 0.38 11.85 12.09
CA LYS A 28 -0.68 11.05 12.73
C LYS A 28 -2.06 11.60 12.30
N PRO A 29 -3.01 10.76 11.86
CA PRO A 29 -4.36 11.22 11.54
C PRO A 29 -5.04 11.79 12.80
N LEU A 30 -5.80 12.87 12.60
CA LEU A 30 -6.63 13.51 13.62
C LEU A 30 -7.80 12.62 14.04
N SER A 31 -8.35 11.85 13.10
CA SER A 31 -9.37 10.85 13.39
C SER A 31 -9.38 9.75 12.34
N ILE A 32 -9.86 8.58 12.74
CA ILE A 32 -10.04 7.42 11.87
C ILE A 32 -11.47 6.92 12.08
N LYS A 33 -12.22 6.75 10.99
CA LYS A 33 -13.50 6.05 10.98
C LYS A 33 -13.36 4.83 10.08
N ALA A 34 -13.63 3.64 10.63
CA ALA A 34 -13.48 2.38 9.93
C ALA A 34 -14.74 1.52 10.07
N GLY A 35 -14.99 0.69 9.08
CA GLY A 35 -16.07 -0.30 9.07
C GLY A 35 -15.69 -1.47 8.16
N GLY A 36 -16.26 -2.65 8.43
CA GLY A 36 -15.91 -3.86 7.71
C GLY A 36 -16.70 -5.06 8.20
N PHE A 37 -16.40 -6.22 7.62
CA PHE A 37 -17.07 -7.48 7.92
C PHE A 37 -16.04 -8.57 8.22
N LEU A 38 -16.40 -9.48 9.13
CA LEU A 38 -15.62 -10.67 9.44
C LEU A 38 -16.13 -11.84 8.60
N ASN A 39 -15.25 -12.79 8.30
CA ASN A 39 -15.63 -14.10 7.76
C ASN A 39 -16.01 -15.08 8.89
N ASN A 40 -16.36 -16.32 8.52
CA ASN A 40 -16.74 -17.38 9.45
C ASN A 40 -15.60 -17.81 10.40
N ASP A 41 -14.34 -17.56 10.03
CA ASP A 41 -13.16 -17.83 10.86
C ASP A 41 -12.90 -16.69 11.89
N GLY A 42 -13.71 -15.64 11.86
CA GLY A 42 -13.65 -14.51 12.78
C GLY A 42 -12.46 -13.58 12.54
N VAL A 43 -11.90 -13.57 11.33
CA VAL A 43 -10.92 -12.59 10.84
C VAL A 43 -11.59 -11.64 9.85
N ASP A 44 -11.01 -10.46 9.65
CA ASP A 44 -11.60 -9.48 8.74
C ASP A 44 -11.51 -9.96 7.28
N GLU A 45 -12.66 -9.90 6.60
CA GLU A 45 -12.84 -10.25 5.20
C GLU A 45 -12.79 -9.01 4.30
N SER A 46 -13.30 -7.90 4.82
CA SER A 46 -13.29 -6.60 4.15
C SER A 46 -13.24 -5.48 5.17
N MET A 47 -12.56 -4.40 4.80
CA MET A 47 -12.46 -3.18 5.61
C MET A 47 -12.41 -1.97 4.69
N SER A 48 -13.05 -0.90 5.12
CA SER A 48 -12.82 0.44 4.60
C SER A 48 -12.61 1.41 5.75
N ALA A 49 -11.72 2.39 5.56
CA ALA A 49 -11.51 3.43 6.54
C ALA A 49 -11.26 4.79 5.89
N THR A 50 -11.72 5.84 6.56
CA THR A 50 -11.41 7.24 6.25
C THR A 50 -10.54 7.82 7.37
N LEU A 51 -9.39 8.36 7.00
CA LEU A 51 -8.43 9.00 7.88
C LEU A 51 -8.45 10.50 7.59
N LEU A 52 -8.67 11.33 8.61
CA LEU A 52 -8.61 12.79 8.50
C LEU A 52 -7.25 13.28 9.00
N TYR A 53 -6.62 14.17 8.24
CA TYR A 53 -5.34 14.80 8.56
C TYR A 53 -5.50 16.31 8.71
N SER A 54 -4.49 16.99 9.25
CA SER A 54 -4.47 18.45 9.30
C SER A 54 -4.49 19.07 7.90
N ASN A 55 -4.82 20.36 7.81
CA ASN A 55 -4.92 21.09 6.55
C ASN A 55 -5.98 20.51 5.58
N ASN A 56 -7.08 19.99 6.12
CA ASN A 56 -8.22 19.47 5.35
C ASN A 56 -7.86 18.38 4.34
N ARG A 57 -6.83 17.57 4.64
CA ARG A 57 -6.42 16.42 3.82
C ARG A 57 -7.06 15.15 4.36
N THR A 58 -7.34 14.21 3.47
CA THR A 58 -7.97 12.93 3.82
C THR A 58 -7.30 11.78 3.08
N ALA A 59 -7.35 10.58 3.66
CA ALA A 59 -7.12 9.33 2.96
C ALA A 59 -8.33 8.42 3.12
N THR A 60 -8.62 7.64 2.08
CA THR A 60 -9.56 6.53 2.15
C THR A 60 -8.80 5.26 1.76
N ILE A 61 -8.90 4.24 2.59
CA ILE A 61 -8.26 2.93 2.38
C ILE A 61 -9.32 1.84 2.36
N MET A 62 -9.04 0.77 1.61
CA MET A 62 -9.95 -0.38 1.48
C MET A 62 -9.15 -1.67 1.29
N THR A 63 -9.63 -2.74 1.88
CA THR A 63 -9.11 -4.10 1.71
C THR A 63 -10.27 -5.08 1.56
N HIS A 64 -10.05 -6.16 0.81
CA HIS A 64 -11.04 -7.21 0.63
C HIS A 64 -10.38 -8.52 0.22
N SER A 65 -10.87 -9.67 0.71
CA SER A 65 -10.33 -11.00 0.38
C SER A 65 -11.07 -11.70 -0.77
N LEU A 66 -12.38 -11.46 -0.92
CA LEU A 66 -13.21 -12.12 -1.95
C LEU A 66 -13.37 -11.38 -3.28
N VAL A 67 -13.08 -10.07 -3.34
CA VAL A 67 -13.24 -9.29 -4.57
C VAL A 67 -11.92 -8.69 -5.02
N ASN A 68 -11.73 -8.61 -6.33
CA ASN A 68 -10.56 -7.95 -6.90
C ASN A 68 -10.81 -6.44 -6.93
N LEU A 69 -10.14 -5.70 -6.05
CA LEU A 69 -10.12 -4.25 -6.08
C LEU A 69 -9.23 -3.75 -7.26
N PRO A 70 -9.34 -2.47 -7.64
CA PRO A 70 -8.44 -1.88 -8.62
C PRO A 70 -6.95 -1.99 -8.27
N ASN A 71 -6.64 -2.19 -6.97
CA ASN A 71 -5.28 -2.49 -6.51
C ASN A 71 -4.28 -1.37 -6.88
N GLU A 72 -4.76 -0.12 -6.85
CA GLU A 72 -4.00 1.10 -7.13
C GLU A 72 -3.97 2.03 -5.93
N ALA A 73 -2.95 2.89 -5.87
CA ALA A 73 -2.93 4.06 -5.01
C ALA A 73 -3.07 5.33 -5.85
N VAL A 74 -3.87 6.28 -5.36
CA VAL A 74 -4.18 7.53 -6.08
C VAL A 74 -3.97 8.72 -5.14
N VAL A 75 -3.15 9.68 -5.57
CA VAL A 75 -2.90 10.93 -4.84
C VAL A 75 -3.47 12.08 -5.66
N ILE A 76 -4.44 12.80 -5.10
CA ILE A 76 -5.15 13.88 -5.79
C ILE A 76 -4.83 15.20 -5.11
N GLY A 77 -4.32 16.14 -5.89
CA GLY A 77 -4.05 17.51 -5.44
C GLY A 77 -4.61 18.54 -6.41
N THR A 78 -4.45 19.82 -6.08
CA THR A 78 -4.95 20.94 -6.89
C THR A 78 -4.28 21.08 -8.26
N LYS A 79 -3.13 20.42 -8.46
CA LYS A 79 -2.35 20.47 -9.71
C LYS A 79 -2.43 19.20 -10.56
N GLY A 80 -3.22 18.21 -10.13
CA GLY A 80 -3.40 16.96 -10.86
C GLY A 80 -3.40 15.74 -9.95
N THR A 81 -3.35 14.57 -10.61
CA THR A 81 -3.49 13.26 -9.99
C THR A 81 -2.29 12.39 -10.32
N ILE A 82 -1.77 11.70 -9.31
CA ILE A 82 -0.79 10.64 -9.44
C ILE A 82 -1.50 9.30 -9.24
N ARG A 83 -1.28 8.33 -10.12
CA ARG A 83 -1.80 6.96 -9.98
C ARG A 83 -0.66 5.96 -9.99
N ILE A 84 -0.74 4.97 -9.10
CA ILE A 84 0.28 3.94 -8.92
C ILE A 84 -0.44 2.58 -8.96
N PRO A 85 -0.45 1.90 -10.11
CA PRO A 85 -0.96 0.53 -10.20
C PRO A 85 -0.10 -0.45 -9.40
N THR A 86 -0.70 -1.48 -8.81
CA THR A 86 0.01 -2.50 -8.01
C THR A 86 0.90 -1.85 -6.94
N PHE A 87 0.33 -0.89 -6.20
CA PHE A 87 1.08 0.08 -5.40
C PHE A 87 1.92 -0.51 -4.26
N TRP A 88 1.70 -1.78 -3.87
CA TRP A 88 2.54 -2.47 -2.88
C TRP A 88 3.87 -2.96 -3.46
N ALA A 89 3.98 -3.08 -4.77
CA ALA A 89 5.21 -3.44 -5.48
C ALA A 89 5.24 -2.79 -6.88
N PRO A 90 5.25 -1.45 -6.97
CA PRO A 90 5.03 -0.75 -8.23
C PRO A 90 6.26 -0.75 -9.12
N ILE A 91 6.04 -0.86 -10.44
CA ILE A 91 7.05 -0.62 -11.49
C ILE A 91 6.69 0.58 -12.37
N LYS A 92 5.47 1.11 -12.20
CA LYS A 92 4.89 2.15 -13.03
C LYS A 92 4.21 3.19 -12.14
N VAL A 93 4.39 4.46 -12.50
CA VAL A 93 3.72 5.61 -11.89
C VAL A 93 3.19 6.51 -12.99
N GLU A 94 1.91 6.84 -12.94
CA GLU A 94 1.25 7.76 -13.85
C GLU A 94 1.18 9.15 -13.20
N LEU A 95 1.85 10.13 -13.79
CA LEU A 95 1.90 11.52 -13.34
C LEU A 95 1.11 12.42 -14.30
N PRO A 96 0.73 13.64 -13.88
CA PRO A 96 0.18 14.63 -14.79
C PRO A 96 1.09 14.99 -15.97
N SER A 97 2.41 14.85 -15.79
CA SER A 97 3.43 15.13 -16.82
C SER A 97 3.76 13.95 -17.72
N GLY A 98 3.21 12.77 -17.47
CA GLY A 98 3.53 11.54 -18.21
C GLY A 98 3.68 10.32 -17.31
N THR A 99 3.97 9.18 -17.91
CA THR A 99 4.19 7.92 -17.20
C THR A 99 5.67 7.67 -16.99
N ILE A 100 6.04 7.24 -15.78
CA ILE A 100 7.36 6.70 -15.46
C ILE A 100 7.20 5.19 -15.30
N GLU A 101 8.12 4.42 -15.88
CA GLU A 101 8.19 2.97 -15.73
C GLU A 101 9.65 2.57 -15.52
N GLU A 102 9.92 1.85 -14.44
CA GLU A 102 11.25 1.41 -14.05
C GLU A 102 11.28 -0.12 -13.97
N PRO A 103 12.14 -0.80 -14.75
CA PRO A 103 12.18 -2.24 -14.77
C PRO A 103 12.74 -2.80 -13.45
N LEU A 104 12.25 -3.99 -13.08
CA LEU A 104 12.79 -4.71 -11.92
C LEU A 104 14.23 -5.19 -12.18
N PRO A 105 15.03 -5.34 -11.11
CA PRO A 105 16.33 -6.02 -11.21
C PRO A 105 16.16 -7.42 -11.80
N GLN A 106 17.07 -7.80 -12.69
CA GLN A 106 17.08 -9.17 -13.22
C GLN A 106 17.40 -10.16 -12.11
N ALA A 107 16.71 -11.30 -12.12
CA ALA A 107 16.93 -12.41 -11.22
C ALA A 107 16.91 -13.74 -11.99
N PRO A 108 17.77 -14.71 -11.63
CA PRO A 108 17.87 -15.98 -12.35
C PRO A 108 16.74 -16.98 -12.01
N HIS A 109 15.84 -16.62 -11.10
CA HIS A 109 14.82 -17.52 -10.56
C HIS A 109 13.44 -16.88 -10.63
N GLN A 110 12.41 -17.73 -10.71
CA GLN A 110 11.03 -17.32 -10.50
C GLN A 110 10.75 -17.07 -9.03
N PHE A 111 9.89 -16.11 -8.75
CA PHE A 111 9.42 -15.78 -7.41
C PHE A 111 7.97 -16.22 -7.21
N ASN A 112 7.60 -16.50 -5.96
CA ASN A 112 6.25 -16.89 -5.59
C ASN A 112 5.25 -15.72 -5.67
N PHE A 113 5.72 -14.48 -5.44
CA PHE A 113 4.87 -13.29 -5.38
C PHE A 113 5.26 -12.26 -6.44
N VAL A 114 4.27 -11.46 -6.84
CA VAL A 114 4.42 -10.41 -7.86
C VAL A 114 5.58 -9.48 -7.52
N ASN A 115 6.40 -9.16 -8.53
CA ASN A 115 7.46 -8.16 -8.46
C ASN A 115 8.48 -8.37 -7.31
N SER A 116 8.62 -9.59 -6.78
CA SER A 116 9.50 -9.87 -5.62
C SER A 116 10.99 -9.66 -5.90
N ALA A 117 11.41 -9.55 -7.17
CA ALA A 117 12.75 -9.08 -7.51
C ALA A 117 13.06 -7.69 -6.92
N GLY A 118 12.02 -6.88 -6.67
CA GLY A 118 12.09 -5.58 -6.00
C GLY A 118 12.48 -5.64 -4.53
N LEU A 119 12.35 -6.78 -3.84
CA LEU A 119 12.82 -6.94 -2.45
C LEU A 119 14.34 -6.70 -2.32
N ARG A 120 15.07 -6.72 -3.44
CA ARG A 120 16.47 -6.30 -3.49
C ARG A 120 16.66 -4.86 -3.01
N PHE A 121 15.71 -3.96 -3.26
CA PHE A 121 15.83 -2.54 -2.88
C PHE A 121 15.86 -2.36 -1.36
N GLU A 122 14.94 -3.00 -0.63
CA GLU A 122 14.95 -2.96 0.84
C GLU A 122 16.16 -3.68 1.45
N ALA A 123 16.64 -4.77 0.84
CA ALA A 123 17.84 -5.46 1.28
C ALA A 123 19.11 -4.58 1.11
N MET A 124 19.18 -3.81 0.02
CA MET A 124 20.25 -2.84 -0.20
C MET A 124 20.18 -1.70 0.80
N GLU A 125 18.99 -1.14 1.03
CA GLU A 125 18.78 -0.07 2.00
C GLU A 125 19.17 -0.50 3.42
N ALA A 126 18.74 -1.69 3.85
CA ALA A 126 19.12 -2.24 5.16
C ALA A 126 20.64 -2.36 5.32
N ARG A 127 21.33 -2.80 4.25
CA ARG A 127 22.80 -2.90 4.25
C ARG A 127 23.46 -1.53 4.36
N GLU A 128 22.97 -0.50 3.66
CA GLU A 128 23.56 0.83 3.73
C GLU A 128 23.32 1.48 5.10
N CYS A 129 22.13 1.32 5.69
CA CYS A 129 21.84 1.75 7.07
C CYS A 129 22.76 1.12 8.13
N ILE A 130 23.20 -0.13 7.93
CA ILE A 130 24.11 -0.81 8.87
C ILE A 130 25.55 -0.27 8.77
N LYS A 131 25.94 0.28 7.63
CA LYS A 131 27.29 0.81 7.42
C LYS A 131 27.47 2.26 7.85
N SER A 132 26.39 3.05 7.86
CA SER A 132 26.39 4.45 8.30
C SER A 132 26.56 4.56 9.81
#